data_AF-A0A957SFG1-F1
#
_entry.id   AF-A0A957SFG1-F1
#
_cell.length_a   1.000
_cell.length_b   1.000
_cell.length_c   1.000
_cell.angle_alpha   90.00
_cell.angle_beta   90.00
_cell.angle_gamma   90.00
#
_symmetry.space_group_name_H-M   'P 1'
#
loop_
_entity.id
_entity.type
_entity.pdbx_description
1 polymer ?
#
loop_
_entity_poly.entity_id
_entity_poly.type
_entity_poly.pdbx_seq_one_letter_code
_entity_poly.pdbx_strand_id
1 'polypeptide(L)'
;FMLCMRKQKDGSTTESVLLGNILAALIGLPFLLQEHPTAVEWSGMLLMGVVQTGIPFVLLALAIKHITAVESILIQTLEPILNPIWVFMIVGETPTLLAVIGGFIVVAAVVWRALWATRVRPAWA
;
A
#
# COMPACT_ATOMS: atom_id res chain seq x y z
N PHE A 1 1.15 -5.12 -9.84
CA PHE A 1 1.90 -5.78 -8.76
C PHE A 1 1.47 -7.24 -8.56
N MET A 2 0.29 -7.54 -7.99
CA MET A 2 -0.19 -8.93 -7.78
C MET A 2 -0.20 -9.83 -9.03
N LEU A 3 -0.54 -9.28 -10.22
CA LEU A 3 -0.48 -10.03 -11.49
C LEU A 3 0.95 -10.46 -11.89
N CYS A 4 1.96 -9.65 -11.58
CA CYS A 4 3.37 -10.00 -11.82
C CYS A 4 3.86 -11.05 -10.81
N MET A 5 3.43 -10.96 -9.54
CA MET A 5 3.76 -11.97 -8.52
C MET A 5 3.16 -13.34 -8.83
N ARG A 6 2.05 -13.39 -9.58
CA ARG A 6 1.43 -14.65 -10.02
C ARG A 6 2.13 -15.28 -11.24
N LYS A 7 2.91 -14.49 -12.00
CA LYS A 7 3.75 -14.95 -13.13
C LYS A 7 5.12 -15.46 -12.68
N GLN A 8 5.60 -15.06 -11.50
CA GLN A 8 6.74 -15.65 -10.79
C GLN A 8 6.26 -16.80 -9.89
N LYS A 9 5.84 -17.91 -10.49
CA LYS A 9 5.45 -19.10 -9.70
C LYS A 9 6.65 -19.82 -9.06
N ASP A 10 7.87 -19.56 -9.58
CA ASP A 10 9.13 -20.21 -9.19
C ASP A 10 10.17 -19.24 -8.59
N GLY A 11 9.88 -17.94 -8.51
CA GLY A 11 10.78 -16.92 -7.96
C GLY A 11 10.23 -16.35 -6.65
N SER A 12 11.04 -16.33 -5.60
CA SER A 12 10.67 -15.80 -4.29
C SER A 12 10.20 -14.34 -4.44
N THR A 13 8.91 -14.11 -4.20
CA THR A 13 8.30 -12.76 -4.18
C THR A 13 9.07 -11.80 -3.26
N THR A 14 9.63 -12.34 -2.18
CA THR A 14 10.49 -11.62 -1.23
C THR A 14 11.77 -11.10 -1.87
N GLU A 15 12.40 -11.87 -2.76
CA GLU A 15 13.63 -11.45 -3.45
C GLU A 15 13.38 -10.26 -4.38
N SER A 16 12.26 -10.26 -5.10
CA SER A 16 11.93 -9.15 -6.01
C SER A 16 11.68 -7.83 -5.26
N VAL A 17 11.02 -7.90 -4.11
CA VAL A 17 10.81 -6.71 -3.26
C VAL A 17 12.11 -6.26 -2.59
N LEU A 18 12.95 -7.19 -2.16
CA LEU A 18 14.26 -6.88 -1.60
C LEU A 18 15.14 -6.15 -2.63
N LEU A 19 15.21 -6.66 -3.86
CA LEU A 19 15.97 -6.07 -4.95
C LEU A 19 15.45 -4.68 -5.34
N GLY A 20 14.12 -4.51 -5.36
CA GLY A 20 13.47 -3.21 -5.56
C GLY A 20 13.86 -2.19 -4.49
N ASN A 21 13.85 -2.58 -3.21
CA ASN A 21 14.25 -1.70 -2.10
C ASN A 21 15.74 -1.35 -2.13
N ILE A 22 16.61 -2.30 -2.50
CA ILE A 22 18.05 -2.04 -2.67
C ILE A 22 18.28 -1.04 -3.80
N LEU A 23 17.62 -1.22 -4.95
CA LEU A 23 17.71 -0.28 -6.07
C LEU A 23 17.20 1.11 -5.68
N ALA A 24 16.07 1.18 -4.96
CA ALA A 24 15.54 2.45 -4.46
C ALA A 24 16.54 3.15 -3.52
N ALA A 25 17.20 2.41 -2.63
CA ALA A 25 18.22 2.96 -1.74
C ALA A 25 19.46 3.47 -2.51
N LEU A 26 19.93 2.72 -3.52
CA LEU A 26 21.07 3.12 -4.36
C LEU A 26 20.76 4.38 -5.19
N ILE A 27 19.55 4.47 -5.75
CA ILE A 27 19.10 5.64 -6.52
C ILE A 27 18.89 6.85 -5.60
N GLY A 28 18.43 6.64 -4.36
CA GLY A 28 18.23 7.69 -3.37
C GLY A 28 19.54 8.21 -2.74
N LEU A 29 20.58 7.39 -2.68
CA LEU A 29 21.89 7.72 -2.10
C LEU A 29 22.51 9.03 -2.63
N PRO A 30 22.57 9.31 -3.96
CA PRO A 30 23.12 10.57 -4.46
C PRO A 30 22.32 11.82 -4.03
N PHE A 31 21.03 11.69 -3.72
CA PHE A 31 20.21 12.82 -3.25
C PHE A 31 20.50 13.18 -1.78
N LEU A 32 20.91 12.20 -0.95
CA LEU A 32 21.37 12.44 0.42
C LEU A 32 22.70 13.21 0.50
N LEU A 33 23.44 13.28 -0.61
CA LEU A 33 24.66 14.09 -0.68
C LEU A 33 24.35 15.57 -0.97
N GLN A 34 23.15 15.89 -1.45
CA GLN A 34 22.72 17.26 -1.77
C GLN A 34 21.95 17.88 -0.60
N GLU A 35 21.14 17.08 0.09
CA GLU A 35 20.33 17.48 1.24
C GLU A 35 20.84 16.74 2.48
N HIS A 36 21.29 17.45 3.51
CA HIS A 36 21.75 16.85 4.76
C HIS A 36 20.58 16.67 5.72
N PRO A 37 20.04 15.45 5.89
CA PRO A 37 18.84 15.27 6.68
C PRO A 37 19.16 15.49 8.17
N THR A 38 18.28 16.21 8.83
CA THR A 38 18.27 16.38 10.28
C THR A 38 17.96 15.06 11.00
N ALA A 39 18.26 15.00 12.30
CA ALA A 39 17.98 13.81 13.12
C ALA A 39 16.48 13.41 13.09
N VAL A 40 15.58 14.39 12.93
CA VAL A 40 14.13 14.15 12.81
C VAL A 40 13.81 13.46 11.49
N GLU A 41 14.38 13.92 10.38
CA GLU A 41 14.15 13.33 9.05
C GLU A 41 14.70 11.91 8.96
N TRP A 42 15.87 11.65 9.57
CA TRP A 42 16.40 10.29 9.72
C TRP A 42 15.46 9.37 10.50
N SER A 43 14.92 9.87 11.61
CA SER A 43 13.96 9.10 12.41
C SER A 43 12.64 8.85 11.66
N GLY A 44 12.17 9.85 10.90
CA GLY A 44 10.99 9.75 10.04
C GLY A 44 11.17 8.75 8.90
N MET A 45 12.31 8.77 8.22
CA MET A 45 12.66 7.79 7.19
C MET A 45 12.70 6.37 7.75
N LEU A 46 13.29 6.15 8.93
CA LEU A 46 13.30 4.85 9.59
C LEU A 46 11.88 4.40 9.96
N LEU A 47 11.05 5.31 10.49
CA LEU A 47 9.69 4.99 10.87
C LEU A 47 8.83 4.63 9.65
N MET A 48 8.90 5.40 8.56
CA MET A 48 8.19 5.10 7.33
C MET A 48 8.73 3.81 6.65
N GLY A 49 10.04 3.59 6.69
CA GLY A 49 10.66 2.39 6.13
C GLY A 49 10.29 1.13 6.90
N VAL A 50 10.46 1.12 8.22
CA VAL A 50 10.25 -0.07 9.04
C VAL A 50 8.77 -0.26 9.37
N VAL A 51 8.12 0.77 9.93
CA VAL A 51 6.76 0.64 10.48
C VAL A 51 5.71 0.72 9.39
N GLN A 52 5.82 1.68 8.47
CA GLN A 52 4.81 1.87 7.43
C GLN A 52 5.00 0.90 6.24
N THR A 53 6.23 0.55 5.87
CA THR A 53 6.49 -0.30 4.69
C THR A 53 6.90 -1.72 5.06
N GLY A 54 7.88 -1.88 5.96
CA GLY A 54 8.47 -3.17 6.32
C GLY A 54 7.50 -4.11 7.03
N ILE A 55 6.85 -3.64 8.10
CA ILE A 55 5.91 -4.45 8.88
C ILE A 55 4.73 -4.93 8.01
N PRO A 56 4.01 -4.06 7.26
CA PRO A 56 2.93 -4.51 6.41
C PRO A 56 3.38 -5.49 5.34
N PHE A 57 4.59 -5.34 4.80
CA PHE A 57 5.13 -6.30 3.84
C PHE A 57 5.35 -7.69 4.45
N VAL A 58 5.92 -7.77 5.65
CA VAL A 58 6.10 -9.05 6.37
C VAL A 58 4.74 -9.67 6.70
N LEU A 59 3.80 -8.87 7.20
CA LEU A 59 2.43 -9.33 7.49
C LEU A 59 1.73 -9.84 6.23
N LEU A 60 1.88 -9.14 5.10
CA LEU A 60 1.32 -9.57 3.82
C LEU A 60 1.97 -10.86 3.33
N ALA A 61 3.29 -11.01 3.45
CA ALA A 61 4.01 -12.23 3.07
C ALA A 61 3.60 -13.44 3.92
N LEU A 62 3.27 -13.24 5.20
CA LEU A 62 2.71 -14.27 6.07
C LEU A 62 1.23 -14.55 5.75
N ALA A 63 0.45 -13.50 5.53
CA ALA A 63 -0.98 -13.59 5.25
C ALA A 63 -1.25 -14.28 3.91
N ILE A 64 -0.50 -13.99 2.85
CA ILE A 64 -0.73 -14.54 1.50
C ILE A 64 -0.68 -16.08 1.44
N LYS A 65 -0.09 -16.74 2.45
CA LYS A 65 -0.09 -18.19 2.63
C LYS A 65 -1.41 -18.74 3.22
N HIS A 66 -2.21 -17.88 3.84
CA HIS A 66 -3.42 -18.20 4.60
C HIS A 66 -4.70 -17.56 4.04
N ILE A 67 -4.59 -16.46 3.28
CA ILE A 67 -5.73 -15.77 2.65
C ILE A 67 -5.78 -15.98 1.14
N THR A 68 -6.99 -16.03 0.61
CA THR A 68 -7.26 -16.16 -0.83
C THR A 68 -6.94 -14.86 -1.58
N ALA A 69 -6.73 -14.96 -2.90
CA ALA A 69 -6.45 -13.79 -3.75
C ALA A 69 -7.56 -12.72 -3.67
N VAL A 70 -8.81 -13.14 -3.45
CA VAL A 70 -9.97 -12.24 -3.32
C VAL A 70 -9.88 -11.44 -2.03
N GLU A 71 -9.55 -12.08 -0.90
CA GLU A 71 -9.39 -11.42 0.40
C GLU A 71 -8.24 -10.43 0.40
N SER A 72 -7.11 -10.77 -0.23
CA SER A 72 -5.96 -9.85 -0.39
C SER A 72 -6.34 -8.59 -1.19
N ILE A 73 -7.17 -8.72 -2.22
CA ILE A 73 -7.69 -7.57 -2.98
C ILE A 73 -8.62 -6.73 -2.10
N LEU A 74 -9.52 -7.36 -1.33
CA LEU A 74 -10.43 -6.65 -0.43
C LEU A 74 -9.67 -5.81 0.61
N ILE A 75 -8.65 -6.39 1.25
CA ILE A 75 -7.80 -5.68 2.22
C ILE A 75 -7.10 -4.49 1.58
N GLN A 76 -6.50 -4.66 0.41
CA GLN A 76 -5.86 -3.55 -0.32
C GLN A 76 -6.84 -2.46 -0.78
N THR A 77 -8.12 -2.82 -0.94
CA THR A 77 -9.16 -1.84 -1.31
C THR A 77 -9.70 -1.11 -0.08
N LEU A 78 -9.62 -1.72 1.11
CA LEU A 78 -9.95 -1.10 2.39
C LEU A 78 -8.90 -0.09 2.86
N GLU A 79 -7.62 -0.35 2.60
CA GLU A 79 -6.52 0.54 2.99
C GLU A 79 -6.72 2.02 2.60
N PRO A 80 -7.05 2.38 1.35
CA PRO A 80 -7.28 3.77 0.97
C PRO A 80 -8.57 4.37 1.56
N ILE A 81 -9.54 3.55 1.97
CA ILE A 81 -10.76 4.03 2.67
C ILE A 81 -10.44 4.33 4.14
N LEU A 82 -9.64 3.47 4.76
CA LEU A 82 -9.25 3.63 6.15
C LEU A 82 -8.40 4.88 6.35
N ASN A 83 -7.45 5.19 5.45
CA ASN A 83 -6.55 6.34 5.60
C ASN A 83 -7.27 7.67 5.94
N PRO A 84 -8.27 8.13 5.15
CA PRO A 84 -9.05 9.33 5.48
C PRO A 84 -9.82 9.23 6.80
N ILE A 85 -10.32 8.04 7.16
CA ILE A 85 -11.05 7.80 8.41
C ILE A 85 -10.10 7.97 9.61
N TRP A 86 -8.89 7.40 9.54
CA TRP A 86 -7.88 7.54 10.60
C TRP A 86 -7.47 9.00 10.80
N VAL A 87 -7.23 9.74 9.71
CA VAL A 87 -6.88 11.16 9.79
C VAL A 87 -8.01 11.96 10.44
N PHE A 88 -9.26 11.73 10.03
CA PHE A 88 -10.43 12.38 10.64
C PHE A 88 -10.53 12.11 12.15
N MET A 89 -10.31 10.86 12.59
CA MET A 89 -10.43 10.47 14.00
C MET A 89 -9.25 10.94 14.87
N ILE A 90 -8.03 10.89 14.36
CA ILE A 90 -6.80 11.14 15.16
C ILE A 90 -6.41 12.62 15.14
N VAL A 91 -6.46 13.26 13.98
CA VAL A 91 -6.00 14.64 13.82
C VAL A 91 -7.09 15.62 14.28
N GLY A 92 -8.36 15.21 14.24
CA GLY A 92 -9.49 16.00 14.76
C GLY A 92 -9.75 17.31 14.01
N GLU A 93 -8.98 17.59 12.95
CA GLU A 93 -9.24 18.70 12.05
C GLU A 93 -10.58 18.46 11.35
N THR A 94 -11.51 19.40 11.49
CA THR A 94 -12.76 19.39 10.73
C THR A 94 -12.41 19.28 9.26
N PRO A 95 -12.80 18.19 8.58
CA PRO A 95 -12.33 17.91 7.25
C PRO A 95 -12.76 19.07 6.35
N THR A 96 -11.78 19.73 5.73
CA THR A 96 -12.05 20.80 4.76
C THR A 96 -12.95 20.24 3.67
N LEU A 97 -13.73 21.09 3.01
CA LEU A 97 -14.63 20.66 1.93
C LEU A 97 -13.92 19.78 0.88
N LEU A 98 -12.65 20.07 0.60
CA LEU A 98 -11.79 19.28 -0.28
C LEU A 98 -11.50 17.86 0.24
N ALA A 99 -11.29 17.68 1.55
CA ALA A 99 -11.08 16.36 2.15
C ALA A 99 -12.34 15.51 2.07
N VAL A 100 -13.52 16.12 2.25
CA VAL A 100 -14.82 15.43 2.09
C VAL A 100 -15.05 15.01 0.65
N ILE A 101 -14.80 15.91 -0.32
CA ILE A 101 -14.91 15.59 -1.76
C ILE A 101 -13.92 14.48 -2.13
N GLY A 102 -12.67 14.57 -1.68
CA GLY A 102 -11.64 13.54 -1.90
C GLY A 102 -12.05 12.18 -1.33
N GLY A 103 -12.55 12.15 -0.09
CA GLY A 103 -13.09 10.94 0.54
C GLY A 103 -14.26 10.34 -0.25
N PHE A 104 -15.20 11.18 -0.70
CA PHE A 104 -16.32 10.74 -1.52
C PHE A 104 -15.86 10.12 -2.85
N ILE A 105 -14.89 10.73 -3.54
CA ILE A 105 -14.33 10.20 -4.79
C ILE A 105 -13.69 8.82 -4.56
N VAL A 106 -12.91 8.66 -3.49
CA VAL A 106 -12.26 7.37 -3.16
C VAL A 106 -13.32 6.29 -2.91
N VAL A 107 -14.31 6.57 -2.06
CA VAL A 107 -15.39 5.62 -1.75
C VAL A 107 -16.18 5.29 -3.02
N ALA A 108 -16.54 6.27 -3.84
CA ALA A 108 -17.26 6.05 -5.09
C ALA A 108 -16.45 5.17 -6.07
N ALA A 109 -15.15 5.43 -6.23
CA ALA A 109 -14.28 4.63 -7.08
C ALA A 109 -14.15 3.18 -6.60
N VAL A 110 -14.06 2.95 -5.29
CA VAL A 110 -14.02 1.60 -4.70
C VAL A 110 -15.33 0.87 -4.92
N VAL A 111 -16.47 1.50 -4.61
CA VAL A 111 -17.80 0.90 -4.81
C VAL A 111 -18.01 0.56 -6.28
N TRP A 112 -17.63 1.47 -7.18
CA TRP A 112 -17.69 1.26 -8.62
C TRP A 112 -16.86 0.04 -9.07
N ARG A 113 -15.61 -0.05 -8.63
CA ARG A 113 -14.73 -1.18 -8.90
C ARG A 113 -15.31 -2.49 -8.34
N ALA A 114 -15.88 -2.46 -7.13
CA ALA A 114 -16.49 -3.63 -6.51
C ALA A 114 -17.72 -4.11 -7.30
N LEU A 115 -18.58 -3.18 -7.75
CA LEU A 115 -19.73 -3.47 -8.61
C LEU A 115 -19.32 -3.98 -10.00
N TRP A 116 -18.20 -3.51 -10.55
CA TRP A 116 -17.64 -4.09 -11.78
C TRP A 116 -17.13 -5.51 -11.56
N ALA A 117 -16.37 -5.72 -10.49
CA ALA A 117 -15.77 -7.02 -10.19
C ALA A 117 -16.83 -8.10 -9.98
N THR A 118 -17.99 -7.77 -9.40
CA THR A 118 -19.13 -8.71 -9.28
C THR A 118 -19.82 -8.99 -10.60
N ARG A 119 -19.82 -8.04 -11.55
CA ARG A 119 -20.35 -8.26 -12.91
C ARG A 119 -19.42 -9.10 -13.79
N VAL A 120 -18.11 -9.05 -13.56
CA VAL A 120 -17.11 -9.85 -14.29
C VAL A 120 -16.81 -11.14 -13.53
N ARG A 121 -17.79 -12.05 -13.42
CA ARG A 121 -17.52 -13.44 -13.04
C ARG A 121 -16.97 -14.20 -14.26
N PRO A 122 -15.75 -14.78 -14.23
CA PRO A 122 -15.34 -15.76 -15.23
C PRO A 122 -16.24 -17.00 -15.08
N ALA A 123 -16.92 -17.38 -16.16
CA ALA A 123 -17.90 -18.47 -16.20
C ALA A 123 -17.28 -19.90 -16.12
N TRP A 124 -16.22 -20.11 -15.34
CA TRP A 124 -15.52 -21.40 -15.25
C TRP A 124 -15.09 -21.80 -13.83
N ALA A 125 -15.76 -21.31 -12.79
CA ALA A 125 -15.77 -22.00 -11.49
C ALA A 125 -16.85 -23.08 -11.50
#